data_AF-A0A7C7CHM1-F1
#
_entry.id   AF-A0A7C7CHM1-F1
#
_cell.length_a   1.000
_cell.length_b   1.000
_cell.length_c   1.000
_cell.angle_alpha   90.00
_cell.angle_beta   90.00
_cell.angle_gamma   90.00
#
_symmetry.space_group_name_H-M   'P 1'
#
loop_
_entity.id
_entity.type
_entity.pdbx_description
1 polymer ?
#
loop_
_entity_poly.entity_id
_entity_poly.type
_entity_poly.pdbx_seq_one_letter_code
_entity_poly.pdbx_strand_id
1 'polypeptide(L)'
;MPIQIPSVYDKTLTPGGKHVMSIWALYAPVTLRDGSWDISRQRVGEAMIDRIGEYAPNIRDAIIDWELFTPQDLEERVYLTDENIRQLDITPQDNFSGARRDAVRLSHSGGGLYLCDAGTPPGGEVTGAPDHNAAHAVLKNWEMA
;
A
#
# COMPACT_ATOMS: atom_id res chain seq x y z
N MET A 1 -14.21 0.43 -1.52
CA MET A 1 -13.70 1.49 -0.65
C MET A 1 -13.92 1.08 0.80
N PRO A 2 -13.08 0.19 1.36
CA PRO A 2 -13.16 -0.11 2.79
C PRO A 2 -12.79 1.13 3.61
N ILE A 3 -13.54 1.35 4.67
CA ILE A 3 -13.36 2.45 5.63
C ILE A 3 -12.93 1.83 6.96
N GLN A 4 -11.91 2.40 7.57
CA GLN A 4 -11.43 2.00 8.89
C GLN A 4 -11.42 3.19 9.84
N ILE A 5 -11.80 2.96 11.10
CA ILE A 5 -11.81 3.98 12.15
C ILE A 5 -11.03 3.42 13.35
N PRO A 6 -9.69 3.39 13.31
CA PRO A 6 -8.90 2.70 14.32
C PRO A 6 -9.05 3.31 15.72
N SER A 7 -9.39 4.60 15.81
CA SER A 7 -9.74 5.28 17.08
C SER A 7 -10.97 4.71 17.81
N VAL A 8 -11.76 3.85 17.17
CA VAL A 8 -12.81 3.09 17.86
C VAL A 8 -12.19 2.10 18.85
N TYR A 9 -11.08 1.45 18.47
CA TYR A 9 -10.39 0.44 19.25
C TYR A 9 -9.26 1.02 20.10
N ASP A 10 -8.52 1.99 19.56
CA ASP A 10 -7.41 2.65 20.24
C ASP A 10 -7.74 4.13 20.51
N LYS A 11 -8.15 4.42 21.75
CA LYS A 11 -8.50 5.78 22.19
C LYS A 11 -7.31 6.72 22.32
N THR A 12 -6.07 6.23 22.19
CA THR A 12 -4.87 7.08 22.27
C THR A 12 -4.59 7.83 20.97
N LEU A 13 -5.18 7.39 19.85
CA LEU A 13 -4.99 8.00 18.52
C LEU A 13 -5.58 9.40 18.38
N THR A 14 -6.55 9.76 19.21
CA THR A 14 -7.21 11.06 19.16
C THR A 14 -7.53 11.58 20.57
N PRO A 15 -7.55 12.91 20.78
CA PRO A 15 -8.19 13.48 21.96
C PRO A 15 -9.66 13.08 22.04
N GLY A 16 -10.19 12.93 23.26
CA GLY A 16 -11.55 12.44 23.50
C GLY A 16 -12.62 13.16 22.66
N GLY A 17 -13.56 12.38 22.12
CA GLY A 17 -14.66 12.88 21.29
C GLY A 17 -14.33 13.06 19.80
N LYS A 18 -13.11 12.74 19.36
CA LYS A 18 -12.71 12.77 17.94
C LYS A 18 -12.38 11.38 17.42
N HIS A 19 -12.44 11.22 16.10
CA HIS A 19 -12.08 9.99 15.42
C HIS A 19 -11.10 10.25 14.28
N VAL A 20 -10.15 9.35 14.09
CA VAL A 20 -9.39 9.23 12.84
C VAL A 20 -10.03 8.14 11.99
N MET A 21 -10.26 8.46 10.73
CA MET A 21 -10.83 7.58 9.71
C MET A 21 -9.87 7.52 8.54
N SER A 22 -9.60 6.31 8.05
CA SER A 22 -8.84 6.08 6.82
C SER A 22 -9.71 5.36 5.80
N ILE A 23 -9.46 5.65 4.53
CA ILE A 23 -10.24 5.14 3.41
C ILE A 23 -9.26 4.59 2.40
N TRP A 24 -9.47 3.33 2.01
CA TRP A 24 -8.71 2.76 0.92
C TRP A 24 -9.49 2.89 -0.39
N ALA A 25 -9.04 3.82 -1.24
CA ALA A 25 -9.55 3.97 -2.59
C ALA A 25 -8.81 2.97 -3.51
N LEU A 26 -9.55 1.96 -3.98
CA LEU A 26 -8.98 0.99 -4.91
C LEU A 26 -9.11 1.50 -6.35
N TYR A 27 -8.08 1.21 -7.14
CA TYR A 27 -7.99 1.47 -8.58
C TYR A 27 -7.95 2.95 -8.97
N ALA A 28 -7.09 3.72 -8.31
CA ALA A 28 -6.68 5.03 -8.81
C ALA A 28 -5.70 4.86 -9.98
N PRO A 29 -5.89 5.55 -11.12
CA PRO A 29 -4.89 5.55 -12.18
C PRO A 29 -3.69 6.43 -11.79
N VAL A 30 -2.47 5.94 -12.02
CA VAL A 30 -1.24 6.73 -11.84
C VAL A 30 -1.28 7.98 -12.72
N THR A 31 -1.57 7.78 -14.00
CA THR A 31 -1.73 8.86 -14.99
C THR A 31 -3.20 9.09 -15.29
N LEU A 32 -3.68 10.30 -15.02
CA LEU A 32 -5.04 10.71 -15.38
C LEU A 32 -5.18 10.82 -16.91
N ARG A 33 -6.37 10.53 -17.43
CA ARG A 33 -6.70 10.77 -18.85
C ARG A 33 -6.55 12.25 -19.21
N ASP A 34 -7.04 13.12 -18.33
CA ASP A 34 -7.06 14.56 -18.49
C ASP A 34 -6.54 15.23 -17.20
N GLY A 35 -5.61 16.17 -17.34
CA GLY A 35 -5.05 16.94 -16.22
C GLY A 35 -4.02 16.17 -15.37
N SER A 36 -3.80 16.62 -14.14
CA SER A 36 -2.89 16.02 -13.17
C SER A 36 -3.57 15.78 -11.82
N TRP A 37 -2.93 14.97 -10.98
CA TRP A 37 -3.38 14.73 -9.61
C TRP A 37 -3.38 16.00 -8.77
N ASP A 38 -2.42 16.91 -8.95
CA ASP A 38 -2.41 18.21 -8.25
C ASP A 38 -3.68 19.04 -8.46
N ILE A 39 -4.23 19.01 -9.68
CA ILE A 39 -5.44 19.76 -10.02
C ILE A 39 -6.71 18.97 -9.64
N SER A 40 -6.67 17.64 -9.76
CA SER A 40 -7.84 16.79 -9.55
C SER A 40 -8.06 16.37 -8.09
N ARG A 41 -7.02 16.41 -7.24
CA ARG A 41 -7.03 15.91 -5.85
C ARG A 41 -8.23 16.39 -5.06
N GLN A 42 -8.44 17.71 -5.01
CA GLN A 42 -9.51 18.30 -4.22
C GLN A 42 -10.89 17.82 -4.71
N ARG A 43 -11.13 17.87 -6.03
CA ARG A 43 -12.39 17.42 -6.63
C ARG A 43 -12.66 15.94 -6.37
N VAL A 44 -11.64 15.10 -6.47
CA VAL A 44 -11.75 13.65 -6.24
C VAL A 44 -12.04 13.37 -4.76
N GLY A 45 -11.33 14.02 -3.84
CA GLY A 45 -11.56 13.87 -2.41
C GLY A 45 -12.96 14.32 -1.98
N GLU A 46 -13.43 15.47 -2.48
CA GLU A 46 -14.81 15.94 -2.23
C GLU A 46 -15.86 14.96 -2.76
N ALA A 47 -15.65 14.39 -3.96
CA ALA A 47 -16.55 13.38 -4.51
C ALA A 47 -16.58 12.09 -3.66
N MET A 48 -15.46 11.69 -3.06
CA MET A 48 -15.42 10.57 -2.11
C MET A 48 -16.17 10.91 -0.82
N ILE A 49 -16.03 12.13 -0.29
CA ILE A 49 -16.78 12.60 0.89
C ILE A 49 -18.28 12.62 0.61
N ASP A 50 -18.71 13.15 -0.54
CA ASP A 50 -20.12 13.14 -0.96
C ASP A 50 -20.67 11.72 -1.03
N ARG A 51 -19.88 10.78 -1.57
CA ARG A 51 -20.26 9.37 -1.65
C ARG A 51 -20.45 8.74 -0.27
N ILE A 52 -19.67 9.15 0.73
CA ILE A 52 -19.86 8.73 2.12
C ILE A 52 -21.11 9.38 2.70
N GLY A 53 -21.38 10.65 2.36
CA GLY A 53 -22.55 11.40 2.79
C GLY A 53 -23.88 10.74 2.45
N GLU A 54 -23.93 9.96 1.36
CA GLU A 54 -25.10 9.14 1.02
C GLU A 54 -25.44 8.08 2.08
N TYR A 55 -24.45 7.63 2.87
CA TYR A 55 -24.60 6.62 3.92
C TYR A 55 -24.45 7.20 5.34
N ALA A 56 -23.71 8.30 5.49
CA ALA A 56 -23.48 9.02 6.74
C ALA A 56 -23.75 10.53 6.50
N PRO A 57 -25.03 10.97 6.54
CA PRO A 57 -25.41 12.32 6.12
C PRO A 57 -24.74 13.45 6.91
N ASN A 58 -24.33 13.18 8.15
CA ASN A 58 -23.65 14.13 9.03
C ASN A 58 -22.13 14.19 8.80
N ILE A 59 -21.56 13.42 7.87
CA ILE A 59 -20.11 13.32 7.71
C ILE A 59 -19.46 14.67 7.41
N ARG A 60 -20.11 15.52 6.59
CA ARG A 60 -19.57 16.83 6.21
C ARG A 60 -19.41 17.74 7.43
N ASP A 61 -20.36 17.72 8.36
CA ASP A 61 -20.29 18.50 9.59
C ASP A 61 -19.31 17.91 10.62
N ALA A 62 -18.95 16.63 10.47
CA ALA A 62 -18.04 15.93 11.38
C ALA A 62 -16.57 16.01 10.96
N ILE A 63 -16.27 16.42 9.73
CA ILE A 63 -14.90 16.53 9.21
C ILE A 63 -14.24 17.79 9.80
N ILE A 64 -13.17 17.60 10.57
CA ILE A 64 -12.30 18.68 11.04
C ILE A 64 -11.22 18.98 9.99
N ASP A 65 -10.65 17.93 9.41
CA ASP A 65 -9.60 17.99 8.39
C ASP A 65 -9.60 16.68 7.59
N TRP A 66 -9.07 16.73 6.36
CA TRP A 66 -8.88 15.56 5.50
C TRP A 66 -7.77 15.78 4.48
N GLU A 67 -7.08 14.69 4.12
CA GLU A 67 -6.06 14.69 3.07
C GLU A 67 -6.29 13.48 2.15
N LEU A 68 -6.04 13.67 0.86
CA LEU A 68 -6.01 12.59 -0.12
C LEU A 68 -4.56 12.39 -0.57
N PHE A 69 -4.01 11.20 -0.31
CA PHE A 69 -2.74 10.76 -0.89
C PHE A 69 -2.99 10.21 -2.29
N THR A 70 -2.34 10.81 -3.27
CA THR A 70 -2.36 10.40 -4.68
C THR A 70 -1.23 9.41 -4.96
N PRO A 71 -1.24 8.72 -6.12
CA PRO A 71 -0.13 7.85 -6.52
C PRO A 71 1.24 8.55 -6.40
N GLN A 72 1.32 9.80 -6.85
CA GLN A 72 2.54 10.60 -6.77
C GLN A 72 2.97 10.88 -5.33
N ASP A 73 2.03 11.24 -4.44
CA ASP A 73 2.38 11.50 -3.03
C ASP A 73 2.93 10.23 -2.36
N LEU A 74 2.39 9.05 -2.70
CA LEU A 74 2.83 7.78 -2.13
C LEU A 74 4.19 7.35 -2.70
N GLU A 75 4.44 7.59 -3.97
CA GLU A 75 5.76 7.36 -4.56
C GLU A 75 6.82 8.27 -3.93
N GLU A 76 6.53 9.56 -3.72
CA GLU A 76 7.46 10.50 -3.10
C GLU A 76 7.68 10.24 -1.60
N ARG A 77 6.64 9.86 -0.86
CA ARG A 77 6.72 9.70 0.61
C ARG A 77 7.30 8.36 1.03
N VAL A 78 6.96 7.29 0.32
CA VAL A 78 7.29 5.92 0.75
C VAL A 78 7.90 5.07 -0.37
N TYR A 79 8.29 5.68 -1.49
CA TYR A 79 8.92 4.99 -2.63
C TYR A 79 8.04 3.89 -3.22
N LEU A 80 6.72 4.09 -3.17
CA LEU A 80 5.75 3.16 -3.73
C LEU A 80 5.49 3.50 -5.21
N THR A 81 6.38 3.05 -6.09
CA THR A 81 6.25 3.25 -7.54
C THR A 81 4.89 2.81 -8.05
N ASP A 82 4.26 3.67 -8.84
CA ASP A 82 2.93 3.46 -9.42
C ASP A 82 1.82 3.13 -8.39
N GLU A 83 2.01 3.49 -7.12
CA GLU A 83 1.11 3.14 -6.01
C GLU A 83 0.86 1.63 -5.84
N ASN A 84 1.75 0.79 -6.37
CA ASN A 84 1.56 -0.65 -6.32
C ASN A 84 2.01 -1.21 -4.96
N ILE A 85 1.05 -1.41 -4.04
CA ILE A 85 1.32 -1.98 -2.70
C ILE A 85 1.98 -3.36 -2.70
N ARG A 86 1.98 -4.07 -3.84
CA ARG A 86 2.64 -5.36 -4.02
C ARG A 86 3.92 -5.25 -4.82
N GLN A 87 4.33 -4.04 -5.21
CA GLN A 87 5.52 -3.69 -6.01
C GLN A 87 5.61 -4.35 -7.39
N LEU A 88 4.70 -5.28 -7.70
CA LEU A 88 4.59 -6.01 -8.94
C LEU A 88 3.12 -6.37 -9.16
N ASP A 89 2.67 -6.31 -10.41
CA ASP A 89 1.32 -6.73 -10.79
C ASP A 89 1.16 -8.23 -10.58
N ILE A 90 0.29 -8.64 -9.67
CA ILE A 90 0.04 -10.06 -9.42
C ILE A 90 -0.96 -10.58 -10.46
N THR A 91 -0.45 -11.10 -11.58
CA THR A 91 -1.28 -11.82 -12.55
C THR A 91 -1.40 -13.30 -12.17
N PRO A 92 -2.48 -14.00 -12.55
CA PRO A 92 -2.58 -15.45 -12.34
C PRO A 92 -1.39 -16.20 -12.93
N GLN A 93 -0.92 -15.77 -14.11
CA GLN A 93 0.21 -16.40 -14.79
C GLN A 93 1.50 -16.30 -13.96
N ASP A 94 1.77 -15.18 -13.31
CA ASP A 94 2.97 -15.00 -12.49
C ASP A 94 2.93 -15.80 -11.18
N ASN A 95 1.73 -15.97 -10.61
CA ASN A 95 1.55 -16.74 -9.39
C ASN A 95 1.69 -18.26 -9.62
N PHE A 96 1.22 -18.76 -10.77
CA PHE A 96 1.20 -20.19 -11.06
C PHE A 96 2.41 -20.68 -11.87
N SER A 97 3.13 -19.79 -12.58
CA SER A 97 4.31 -20.17 -13.38
C SER A 97 5.58 -20.40 -12.55
N GLY A 98 5.59 -20.00 -11.28
CA GLY A 98 6.78 -20.09 -10.42
C GLY A 98 7.86 -19.05 -10.74
N ALA A 99 7.66 -18.17 -11.73
CA ALA A 99 8.62 -17.15 -12.16
C ALA A 99 9.08 -16.21 -11.03
N ARG A 100 8.23 -16.00 -10.01
CA ARG A 100 8.61 -15.20 -8.84
C ARG A 100 9.48 -15.93 -7.82
N ARG A 101 9.49 -17.28 -7.80
CA ARG A 101 10.22 -18.06 -6.77
C ARG A 101 11.71 -17.75 -6.74
N ASP A 102 12.27 -17.40 -7.89
CA ASP A 102 13.69 -17.05 -8.02
C ASP A 102 13.99 -15.60 -7.61
N ALA A 103 12.97 -14.73 -7.43
CA ALA A 103 13.14 -13.32 -7.07
C ALA A 103 13.59 -13.11 -5.62
N VAL A 104 13.43 -14.08 -4.71
CA VAL A 104 13.99 -14.00 -3.34
C VAL A 104 15.53 -13.94 -3.37
N ARG A 105 16.14 -14.46 -4.45
CA ARG A 105 17.57 -14.43 -4.68
C ARG A 105 17.87 -13.65 -5.95
N LEU A 106 18.02 -12.33 -5.82
CA LEU A 106 18.85 -11.62 -6.79
C LEU A 106 20.30 -12.06 -6.57
N SER A 107 20.67 -13.19 -7.19
CA SER A 107 22.06 -13.59 -7.39
C SER A 107 22.69 -12.60 -8.37
N HIS A 108 22.93 -11.36 -7.93
CA HIS A 108 23.87 -10.50 -8.61
C HIS A 108 25.24 -11.20 -8.55
N SER A 109 25.98 -11.13 -9.65
CA SER A 109 27.32 -11.70 -9.80
C SER A 109 28.26 -11.14 -8.72
N GLY A 110 28.30 -11.83 -7.58
CA GLY A 110 29.00 -11.40 -6.36
C GLY A 110 28.47 -12.05 -5.07
N GLY A 111 27.20 -12.50 -5.04
CA GLY A 111 26.58 -13.06 -3.84
C GLY A 111 26.27 -12.00 -2.77
N GLY A 112 25.33 -12.29 -1.87
CA GLY A 112 25.08 -11.46 -0.67
C GLY A 112 23.94 -10.43 -0.72
N LEU A 113 23.19 -10.32 -1.82
CA LEU A 113 21.96 -9.50 -1.89
C LEU A 113 20.71 -10.40 -1.82
N TYR A 114 19.75 -10.02 -0.97
CA TYR A 114 18.48 -10.73 -0.79
C TYR A 114 17.33 -9.73 -0.82
N LEU A 115 16.26 -10.07 -1.53
CA LEU A 115 15.03 -9.28 -1.55
C LEU A 115 14.05 -9.87 -0.53
N CYS A 116 13.33 -9.01 0.19
CA CYS A 116 12.40 -9.37 1.27
C CYS A 116 11.11 -8.53 1.27
N ASP A 117 10.87 -7.75 0.23
CA ASP A 117 9.70 -6.86 0.14
C ASP A 117 8.42 -7.57 -0.32
N ALA A 118 7.32 -6.80 -0.39
CA ALA A 118 6.00 -7.25 -0.81
C ALA A 118 5.92 -7.77 -2.27
N GLY A 119 6.90 -7.45 -3.11
CA GLY A 119 7.05 -7.98 -4.46
C GLY A 119 7.69 -9.37 -4.51
N THR A 120 8.30 -9.83 -3.42
CA THR A 120 8.90 -11.17 -3.36
C THR A 120 7.88 -12.24 -2.93
N PRO A 121 8.04 -13.50 -3.36
CA PRO A 121 7.13 -14.58 -2.97
C PRO A 121 6.98 -14.77 -1.46
N PRO A 122 5.76 -15.03 -0.97
CA PRO A 122 4.51 -15.25 -1.71
C PRO A 122 3.73 -13.97 -2.09
N GLY A 123 4.29 -12.79 -1.80
CA GLY A 123 3.65 -11.48 -1.94
C GLY A 123 3.49 -10.77 -0.60
N GLY A 124 2.96 -9.55 -0.64
CA GLY A 124 2.72 -8.68 0.52
C GLY A 124 1.61 -9.13 1.47
N GLU A 125 0.80 -8.20 1.95
CA GLU A 125 -0.27 -8.40 2.97
C GLU A 125 0.21 -8.57 4.42
N VAL A 126 1.39 -8.03 4.75
CA VAL A 126 1.93 -8.01 6.14
C VAL A 126 2.03 -9.43 6.74
N THR A 127 2.30 -10.43 5.90
CA THR A 127 2.39 -11.83 6.31
C THR A 127 3.72 -12.19 6.97
N GLY A 128 4.77 -11.40 6.72
CA GLY A 128 6.16 -11.69 7.12
C GLY A 128 6.81 -12.86 6.36
N ALA A 129 6.11 -13.45 5.39
CA ALA A 129 6.63 -14.58 4.61
C ALA A 129 7.80 -14.21 3.68
N PRO A 130 7.78 -13.06 2.98
CA PRO A 130 8.94 -12.51 2.26
C PRO A 130 10.22 -12.46 3.12
N ASP A 131 10.14 -11.80 4.28
CA ASP A 131 11.25 -11.61 5.20
C ASP A 131 11.77 -12.94 5.76
N HIS A 132 10.86 -13.83 6.15
CA HIS A 132 11.19 -15.17 6.59
C HIS A 132 12.02 -15.92 5.52
N ASN A 133 11.56 -15.90 4.27
CA ASN A 133 12.24 -16.59 3.17
C ASN A 133 13.64 -16.01 2.89
N ALA A 134 13.77 -14.68 2.92
CA ALA A 134 15.04 -13.99 2.77
C ALA A 134 16.01 -14.34 3.91
N ALA A 135 15.55 -14.29 5.17
CA ALA A 135 16.37 -14.63 6.34
C ALA A 135 16.89 -16.08 6.27
N HIS A 136 16.04 -17.03 5.90
CA HIS A 136 16.46 -18.42 5.71
C HIS A 136 17.45 -18.60 4.55
N ALA A 137 17.31 -17.81 3.48
CA ALA A 137 18.27 -17.81 2.38
C ALA A 137 19.64 -17.26 2.80
N VAL A 138 19.66 -16.22 3.64
CA VAL A 138 20.89 -15.67 4.26
C VAL A 138 21.58 -16.73 5.10
N LEU A 139 20.86 -17.34 6.06
CA LEU A 139 21.42 -18.35 6.97
C LEU A 139 22.04 -19.52 6.21
N LYS A 140 21.34 -20.06 5.21
CA LYS A 140 21.83 -21.17 4.39
C LYS A 140 23.12 -20.83 3.65
N ASN A 141 23.25 -19.61 3.16
CA ASN A 141 24.42 -19.20 2.40
C ASN A 141 25.58 -18.77 3.31
N TRP A 142 25.29 -18.28 4.52
CA TRP A 142 26.28 -17.97 5.55
C TRP A 142 27.01 -19.23 6.03
N GLU A 143 26.29 -20.35 6.22
CA GLU A 143 26.89 -21.63 6.61
C GLU A 143 27.80 -22.25 5.55
N MET A 144 27.76 -21.76 4.30
CA MET A 144 28.58 -22.24 3.19
C MET A 144 29.76 -21.33 2.84
N ALA A 145 29.95 -20.21 3.54
CA ALA A 145 31.05 -19.26 3.38
C ALA A 145 32.13 -19.48 4.46
#